data_AF-A0A0B1SJ30-F1
#
_entry.id   AF-A0A0B1SJ30-F1
#
_cell.length_a   1.000
_cell.length_b   1.000
_cell.length_c   1.000
_cell.angle_alpha   90.00
_cell.angle_beta   90.00
_cell.angle_gamma   90.00
#
_symmetry.space_group_name_H-M   'P 1'
#
loop_
_entity.id
_entity.type
_entity.pdbx_description
1 polymer ?
#
loop_
_entity_poly.entity_id
_entity_poly.type
_entity_poly.pdbx_seq_one_letter_code
_entity_poly.pdbx_strand_id
1 'polypeptide(L)'
;MEYGLLYGFDWVVWLTVLWYCIGGLSVAVCIKYADNIAKNFATSVAIILATVGSVIIFNFEPSPLFTLGAALVIFSIFMYSSSQSMVSLFRRMVKTECFV
;
A
#
# COMPACT_ATOMS: atom_id res chain seq x y z
N MET A 1 2.85 39.31 -7.03
CA MET A 1 3.03 37.88 -6.73
C MET A 1 2.29 37.64 -5.45
N GLU A 2 0.98 37.41 -5.58
CA GLU A 2 0.06 37.28 -4.46
C GLU A 2 0.15 35.85 -3.93
N TYR A 3 0.45 35.73 -2.63
CA TYR A 3 0.62 34.52 -1.82
C TYR A 3 1.98 33.79 -1.92
N GLY A 4 2.64 33.64 -0.76
CA GLY A 4 3.90 32.90 -0.60
C GLY A 4 3.70 31.39 -0.48
N LEU A 5 4.80 30.63 -0.48
CA LEU A 5 4.82 29.15 -0.57
C LEU A 5 4.07 28.43 0.58
N LEU A 6 3.89 29.10 1.72
CA LEU A 6 3.21 28.58 2.91
C LEU A 6 1.84 29.22 3.16
N TYR A 7 1.27 29.91 2.16
CA TYR A 7 -0.05 30.50 2.31
C TYR A 7 -1.13 29.41 2.38
N GLY A 8 -1.99 29.47 3.40
CA GLY A 8 -3.05 28.48 3.64
C GLY A 8 -2.58 27.18 4.32
N PHE A 9 -1.37 27.14 4.87
CA PHE A 9 -0.85 25.97 5.59
C PHE A 9 -1.47 25.87 6.98
N ASP A 10 -2.58 25.16 7.07
CA ASP A 10 -3.30 24.92 8.32
C ASP A 10 -2.73 23.71 9.10
N TRP A 11 -3.17 23.51 10.34
CA TRP A 11 -2.74 22.39 11.18
C TRP A 11 -3.02 21.02 10.51
N VAL A 12 -4.14 20.92 9.78
CA VAL A 12 -4.52 19.70 9.04
C VAL A 12 -3.51 19.37 7.93
N VAL A 13 -2.92 20.38 7.30
CA VAL A 13 -1.90 20.18 6.26
C VAL A 13 -0.62 19.63 6.87
N TRP A 14 -0.16 20.19 7.99
CA TRP A 14 0.98 19.66 8.74
C TRP A 14 0.77 18.22 9.20
N LEU A 15 -0.43 17.89 9.71
CA LEU A 15 -0.77 16.53 10.10
C LEU A 15 -0.70 15.57 8.90
N THR A 16 -1.19 16.00 7.74
CA THR A 16 -1.15 15.22 6.51
C THR A 16 0.30 14.99 6.08
N VAL A 17 1.15 16.03 6.06
CA VAL A 17 2.58 15.89 5.72
C VAL A 17 3.26 14.87 6.65
N LEU A 18 3.04 14.96 7.96
CA LEU A 18 3.60 13.99 8.91
C LEU A 18 3.10 12.57 8.63
N TRP A 19 1.80 12.40 8.37
CA TRP A 19 1.21 11.10 8.05
C TRP A 19 1.85 10.46 6.79
N TYR A 20 2.03 11.25 5.73
CA TYR A 20 2.70 10.78 4.51
C TYR A 20 4.17 10.43 4.74
N CYS A 21 4.90 11.24 5.52
CA CYS A 21 6.29 10.97 5.88
C CYS A 21 6.42 9.65 6.67
N ILE A 22 5.56 9.42 7.65
CA ILE A 22 5.53 8.18 8.44
C ILE A 22 5.20 6.98 7.55
N GLY A 23 4.20 7.12 6.68
CA GLY A 23 3.85 6.07 5.71
C GLY A 23 5.02 5.70 4.79
N GLY A 24 5.73 6.70 4.26
CA GLY A 24 6.91 6.48 3.42
C GLY A 24 8.06 5.77 4.16
N LEU A 25 8.34 6.19 5.39
CA LEU A 25 9.36 5.54 6.24
C LEU A 25 8.97 4.09 6.57
N SER A 26 7.70 3.84 6.89
CA SER A 26 7.19 2.49 7.19
C SER A 26 7.36 1.54 6.00
N VAL A 27 7.11 2.01 4.78
CA VAL A 27 7.34 1.23 3.56
C VAL A 27 8.83 0.92 3.35
N ALA A 28 9.71 1.87 3.62
CA ALA A 28 11.16 1.67 3.50
C ALA A 28 11.67 0.61 4.50
N VAL A 29 11.17 0.64 5.74
CA VAL A 29 11.47 -0.36 6.77
C VAL A 29 10.93 -1.73 6.34
N CYS A 30 9.69 -1.81 5.83
CA CYS A 30 9.14 -3.05 5.32
C CYS A 30 10.02 -3.65 4.21
N ILE A 31 10.54 -2.86 3.26
CA ILE A 31 11.41 -3.40 2.21
C ILE A 31 12.75 -3.90 2.76
N LYS A 32 13.28 -3.25 3.80
CA LYS A 32 14.58 -3.61 4.39
C LYS A 32 14.50 -4.87 5.28
N TYR A 33 13.40 -5.03 6.00
CA TYR A 33 13.28 -6.06 7.05
C TYR A 33 12.23 -7.13 6.76
N ALA A 34 11.31 -6.89 5.83
CA ALA A 34 10.28 -7.84 5.43
C ALA A 34 10.33 -8.14 3.93
N ASP A 35 10.02 -9.37 3.55
CA ASP A 35 9.86 -9.69 2.15
C ASP A 35 8.69 -8.89 1.56
N ASN A 36 8.78 -8.52 0.27
CA ASN A 36 7.77 -7.71 -0.43
C ASN A 36 6.33 -8.27 -0.35
N ILE A 37 6.19 -9.53 0.05
CA ILE A 37 4.91 -10.21 0.36
C ILE A 37 4.22 -9.58 1.58
N ALA A 38 4.96 -9.26 2.65
CA ALA A 38 4.38 -8.68 3.87
C ALA A 38 3.80 -7.30 3.63
N LYS A 39 4.44 -6.49 2.77
CA LYS A 39 3.92 -5.19 2.34
C LYS A 39 2.58 -5.34 1.61
N ASN A 40 2.49 -6.25 0.65
CA ASN A 40 1.26 -6.50 -0.10
C ASN A 40 0.14 -7.05 0.79
N PHE A 41 0.48 -7.92 1.75
CA PHE A 41 -0.46 -8.41 2.75
C PHE A 41 -1.03 -7.26 3.60
N ALA A 42 -0.16 -6.37 4.09
CA ALA A 42 -0.57 -5.19 4.85
C ALA A 42 -1.50 -4.28 4.04
N THR A 43 -1.23 -4.07 2.75
CA THR A 43 -2.11 -3.30 1.86
C THR A 43 -3.48 -3.96 1.69
N SER A 44 -3.56 -5.27 1.49
CA SER A 44 -4.85 -5.99 1.39
C SER A 44 -5.67 -5.88 2.68
N VAL A 45 -5.03 -6.06 3.84
CA VAL A 45 -5.70 -5.90 5.15
C VAL A 45 -6.16 -4.45 5.34
N ALA A 46 -5.36 -3.47 4.93
CA ALA A 46 -5.73 -2.06 5.00
C ALA A 46 -6.98 -1.74 4.15
N ILE A 47 -7.13 -2.35 2.98
CA ILE A 47 -8.33 -2.17 2.13
C ILE A 47 -9.58 -2.73 2.82
N ILE A 48 -9.47 -3.92 3.43
CA ILE A 48 -10.59 -4.54 4.17
C ILE A 48 -10.96 -3.67 5.37
N LEU A 49 -9.98 -3.25 6.17
CA LEU A 49 -10.21 -2.39 7.33
C LEU A 49 -10.79 -1.02 6.95
N ALA A 50 -10.30 -0.41 5.87
CA ALA A 50 -10.83 0.85 5.36
C ALA A 50 -12.29 0.70 4.92
N THR A 51 -12.62 -0.41 4.27
CA THR A 51 -13.99 -0.71 3.87
C THR A 51 -14.90 -0.89 5.09
N VAL A 52 -14.51 -1.74 6.03
CA VAL A 52 -15.29 -1.99 7.26
C VAL A 52 -15.43 -0.71 8.09
N GLY A 53 -14.35 0.03 8.27
CA GLY A 53 -14.35 1.31 8.95
C GLY A 53 -15.24 2.34 8.26
N SER A 54 -15.26 2.35 6.92
CA SER A 54 -16.14 3.22 6.14
C SER A 54 -17.62 2.92 6.37
N VAL A 55 -18.01 1.65 6.42
CA VAL A 55 -19.39 1.23 6.71
C VAL A 55 -19.81 1.68 8.11
N ILE A 56 -18.94 1.49 9.12
CA ILE A 56 -19.29 1.76 10.53
C ILE A 56 -19.27 3.27 10.85
N ILE A 57 -18.25 4.00 10.42
CA ILE A 57 -18.03 5.41 10.81
C ILE A 57 -18.89 6.35 9.94
N PHE A 58 -19.01 6.05 8.64
CA PHE A 58 -19.66 6.94 7.69
C PHE A 58 -21.03 6.44 7.21
N ASN A 59 -21.54 5.33 7.78
CA ASN A 59 -22.78 4.65 7.32
C ASN A 59 -22.77 4.40 5.80
N PHE A 60 -21.59 4.11 5.24
CA PHE A 60 -21.44 3.88 3.81
C PHE A 60 -22.09 2.55 3.43
N GLU A 61 -23.08 2.57 2.55
CA GLU A 61 -23.66 1.36 1.97
C GLU A 61 -22.81 0.90 0.77
N PRO A 62 -22.08 -0.22 0.89
CA PRO A 62 -21.21 -0.69 -0.18
C PRO A 62 -22.07 -1.11 -1.38
N SER A 63 -21.89 -0.41 -2.51
CA SER A 63 -22.56 -0.80 -3.75
C SER A 63 -22.04 -2.17 -4.23
N PRO A 64 -22.86 -2.96 -4.93
CA PRO A 64 -22.41 -4.25 -5.47
C PRO A 64 -21.22 -4.11 -6.43
N LEU A 65 -21.12 -2.98 -7.13
CA LEU A 65 -19.98 -2.65 -7.99
C LEU A 65 -18.69 -2.39 -7.18
N PHE A 66 -18.81 -1.71 -6.04
CA PHE A 66 -17.70 -1.49 -5.12
C PHE A 66 -17.18 -2.81 -4.54
N THR A 67 -18.07 -3.69 -4.11
CA THR A 67 -17.70 -5.01 -3.57
C THR A 67 -17.00 -5.88 -4.63
N LEU A 68 -17.49 -5.86 -5.88
CA LEU A 68 -16.83 -6.55 -7.00
C LEU A 68 -15.42 -5.97 -7.26
N GLY A 69 -15.29 -4.65 -7.27
CA GLY A 69 -14.01 -3.97 -7.43
C GLY A 69 -13.03 -4.31 -6.30
N ALA A 70 -13.48 -4.30 -5.04
CA ALA A 70 -12.68 -4.66 -3.89
C ALA A 70 -12.20 -6.13 -3.96
N ALA A 71 -13.08 -7.06 -4.34
CA ALA A 71 -12.73 -8.46 -4.54
C ALA A 71 -11.68 -8.63 -5.65
N LEU A 72 -11.81 -7.89 -6.76
CA LEU A 72 -10.85 -7.92 -7.87
C LEU A 72 -9.49 -7.37 -7.45
N VAL A 73 -9.44 -6.29 -6.66
CA VAL A 73 -8.19 -5.74 -6.13
C VAL A 73 -7.50 -6.76 -5.21
N ILE A 74 -8.24 -7.38 -4.29
CA ILE A 74 -7.68 -8.42 -3.40
C ILE A 74 -7.15 -9.61 -4.23
N PHE A 75 -7.90 -10.03 -5.25
CA PHE A 75 -7.48 -11.09 -6.17
C PHE A 75 -6.20 -10.73 -6.92
N SER A 76 -6.11 -9.51 -7.45
CA SER A 76 -4.91 -9.01 -8.14
C SER A 76 -3.70 -8.99 -7.23
N ILE A 77 -3.84 -8.57 -5.97
CA ILE A 77 -2.73 -8.53 -5.00
C ILE A 77 -2.28 -9.96 -4.67
N PHE A 78 -3.20 -10.90 -4.50
CA PHE A 78 -2.88 -12.29 -4.27
C PHE A 78 -2.09 -12.90 -5.44
N MET A 79 -2.54 -12.65 -6.68
CA MET A 79 -1.87 -13.12 -7.89
C MET A 79 -0.48 -12.50 -8.05
N TYR A 80 -0.35 -11.20 -7.78
CA TYR A 80 0.94 -10.50 -7.81
C TYR A 80 1.92 -11.01 -6.74
N SER A 81 1.43 -11.34 -5.54
CA SER A 81 2.26 -11.93 -4.48
C SER A 81 2.85 -13.27 -4.90
N SER A 82 2.09 -14.11 -5.62
CA SER A 82 2.58 -15.37 -6.18
C SER A 82 3.64 -15.14 -7.27
N SER A 83 3.42 -14.18 -8.17
CA SER A 83 4.39 -13.83 -9.23
C SER A 83 5.70 -13.27 -8.68
N GLN A 84 5.64 -12.42 -7.65
CA GLN A 84 6.85 -11.87 -7.01
C GLN A 84 7.74 -12.95 -6.39
N SER A 85 7.14 -14.02 -5.85
CA SER A 85 7.90 -15.18 -5.37
C SER A 85 8.73 -15.80 -6.51
N MET A 86 8.12 -15.99 -7.70
CA MET A 86 8.79 -16.52 -8.89
C MET A 86 9.91 -15.60 -9.40
N VAL A 87 9.69 -14.28 -9.44
CA VAL A 87 10.72 -13.30 -9.85
C VAL A 87 11.89 -13.31 -8.88
N SER A 88 11.64 -13.42 -7.57
CA SER A 88 12.70 -13.47 -6.57
C SER A 88 13.59 -14.72 -6.71
N LEU A 89 12.99 -15.87 -7.03
CA LEU A 89 13.69 -17.12 -7.34
C LEU A 89 14.52 -17.01 -8.62
N PHE A 90 13.95 -16.45 -9.68
CA PHE A 90 14.66 -16.23 -10.94
C PHE A 90 15.87 -15.31 -10.75
N ARG A 91 15.71 -14.23 -9.97
CA ARG A 91 16.81 -13.32 -9.63
C ARG A 91 17.92 -14.00 -8.82
N ARG A 92 17.57 -14.94 -7.94
CA ARG A 92 18.53 -15.78 -7.20
C ARG A 92 19.27 -16.73 -8.16
N MET A 93 18.56 -17.43 -9.05
CA MET A 93 19.19 -18.31 -10.05
C MET A 93 20.16 -17.56 -10.96
N VAL A 94 19.76 -16.43 -11.54
CA VAL A 94 20.65 -15.63 -12.40
C VAL A 94 21.87 -15.09 -11.64
N LYS A 95 21.71 -14.73 -10.36
CA LYS A 95 22.84 -14.27 -9.54
C LYS A 95 23.82 -15.39 -9.19
N THR A 96 23.35 -16.63 -9.10
CA THR A 96 24.20 -17.81 -8.89
C THR A 96 24.97 -18.19 -10.15
N GLU A 97 24.35 -18.10 -11.33
CA GLU A 97 25.00 -18.38 -12.62
C GLU A 97 26.07 -17.33 -13.01
N CYS A 98 25.96 -16.10 -12.49
CA CYS A 98 26.92 -15.02 -12.79
C CYS A 98 28.15 -15.01 -11.86
N PHE A 99 28.23 -15.93 -10.90
CA PHE A 99 29.33 -16.04 -9.93
C PHE A 99 30.09 -17.38 -10.00
N VAL A 100 29.85 -18.16 -11.07
CA VAL A 100 30.61 -19.36 -11.44
C VAL A 100 31.43 -19.08 -12.69
#